data_AF-A0A7W7QW88-F1
#
_entry.id   AF-A0A7W7QW88-F1
#
_cell.length_a   1.000
_cell.length_b   1.000
_cell.length_c   1.000
_cell.angle_alpha   90.00
_cell.angle_beta   90.00
_cell.angle_gamma   90.00
#
_symmetry.space_group_name_H-M   'P 1'
#
loop_
_entity.id
_entity.type
_entity.pdbx_description
1 polymer ?
#
loop_
_entity_poly.entity_id
_entity_poly.type
_entity_poly.pdbx_seq_one_letter_code
_entity_poly.pdbx_strand_id
1 'polypeptide(L)' 'MFDQSEEDGTVVLLDAEPPAGQRAAVQRAERLCPSGAISVLLDD' A
#
# COMPACT_ATOMS: atom_id res chain seq x y z
N MET A 1 5.45 -3.40 -0.48
CA MET A 1 5.62 -2.16 0.32
C MET A 1 6.25 -1.10 -0.57
N PHE A 2 5.89 0.16 -0.40
CA PHE A 2 6.48 1.30 -1.12
C PHE A 2 6.97 2.35 -0.12
N ASP A 3 7.90 3.18 -0.58
CA ASP A 3 8.37 4.35 0.14
C ASP A 3 8.44 5.55 -0.82
N GLN A 4 8.52 6.74 -0.28
CA GLN A 4 8.71 7.95 -1.05
C GLN A 4 10.17 8.39 -0.97
N SER A 5 10.78 8.62 -2.13
CA SER A 5 12.09 9.26 -2.24
C SER A 5 12.06 10.64 -1.57
N GLU A 6 12.98 10.89 -0.64
CA GLU A 6 13.08 12.18 0.06
C GLU A 6 13.57 13.32 -0.85
N GLU A 7 14.24 13.01 -1.96
CA GLU A 7 14.82 14.01 -2.86
C GLU A 7 13.78 14.63 -3.80
N ASP A 8 12.93 13.80 -4.39
CA ASP A 8 12.04 14.18 -5.49
C ASP A 8 10.59 13.75 -5.31
N GLY A 9 10.26 13.05 -4.22
CA GLY A 9 8.91 12.58 -3.94
C GLY A 9 8.46 11.39 -4.80
N THR A 10 9.36 10.80 -5.59
CA THR A 10 9.05 9.63 -6.42
C THR A 10 8.71 8.42 -5.55
N VAL A 11 7.66 7.69 -5.90
CA VAL A 11 7.28 6.44 -5.20
C VAL A 11 8.18 5.30 -5.66
N VAL A 12 8.88 4.69 -4.72
CA VAL A 12 9.81 3.57 -4.94
C VAL A 12 9.18 2.28 -4.39
N LEU A 13 9.15 1.24 -5.21
CA LEU A 13 8.75 -0.09 -4.76
C LEU A 13 9.89 -0.73 -3.96
N LEU A 14 9.67 -0.95 -2.67
CA LEU A 14 10.64 -1.60 -1.78
C LEU A 14 10.48 -3.12 -1.75
N ASP A 15 9.24 -3.58 -1.87
CA ASP A 15 8.91 -5.00 -1.78
C ASP A 15 7.73 -5.31 -2.71
N ALA A 16 8.00 -6.12 -3.74
CA ALA A 16 7.01 -6.54 -4.72
C ALA A 16 6.06 -7.62 -4.17
N GLU A 17 6.48 -8.38 -3.15
CA GLU A 17 5.74 -9.52 -2.60
C GLU A 17 5.66 -9.40 -1.07
N PRO A 18 4.82 -8.47 -0.57
CA PRO A 18 4.68 -8.25 0.85
C PRO A 18 4.22 -9.53 1.57
N PRO A 19 4.71 -9.79 2.80
CA PRO A 19 4.37 -10.98 3.56
C PRO A 19 2.86 -11.20 3.69
N ALA A 20 2.42 -12.45 3.54
CA ALA A 20 1.01 -12.85 3.56
C ALA A 20 0.23 -12.38 4.82
N GLY A 21 0.93 -12.16 5.95
CA GLY A 21 0.35 -11.64 7.19
C GLY A 21 -0.16 -10.19 7.12
N GLN A 22 0.14 -9.45 6.05
CA GLN A 22 -0.23 -8.03 5.94
C GLN A 22 -1.58 -7.77 5.28
N ARG A 23 -2.25 -8.80 4.69
CA ARG A 23 -3.56 -8.63 4.03
C ARG A 23 -4.59 -7.92 4.90
N ALA A 24 -4.73 -8.33 6.16
CA ALA A 24 -5.69 -7.73 7.07
C ALA A 24 -5.34 -6.27 7.41
N ALA A 25 -4.06 -5.92 7.46
CA ALA A 25 -3.60 -4.55 7.71
C ALA A 25 -3.89 -3.64 6.50
N VAL A 26 -3.62 -4.12 5.29
CA VAL A 26 -3.87 -3.40 4.03
C VAL A 26 -5.37 -3.11 3.83
N GLN A 27 -6.24 -4.10 4.06
CA GLN A 27 -7.69 -3.91 4.01
C GLN A 27 -8.21 -2.92 5.07
N ARG A 28 -7.58 -2.86 6.25
CA ARG A 28 -7.92 -1.85 7.26
C ARG A 28 -7.49 -0.45 6.83
N ALA A 29 -6.30 -0.31 6.26
CA ALA A 29 -5.79 0.98 5.78
C ALA A 29 -6.69 1.57 4.69
N GLU A 30 -7.15 0.77 3.73
CA GLU A 30 -8.13 1.19 2.72
C GLU A 30 -9.41 1.74 3.37
N ARG A 31 -10.04 0.96 4.27
CA ARG A 31 -11.29 1.37 4.94
C ARG A 31 -11.16 2.63 5.78
N LEU A 32 -9.96 2.89 6.30
CA LEU A 32 -9.68 4.08 7.13
C LEU A 32 -9.27 5.30 6.31
N CYS A 33 -9.02 5.17 5.01
CA CYS A 33 -8.55 6.26 4.16
C CYS A 33 -9.69 7.27 3.91
N PRO A 34 -9.65 8.49 4.49
CA PRO A 34 -10.77 9.43 4.40
C PRO A 34 -10.96 9.99 2.99
N SER A 35 -9.85 10.13 2.25
CA SER A 35 -9.84 10.65 0.88
C SER A 35 -10.15 9.59 -0.17
N GLY A 36 -10.17 8.30 0.20
CA GLY A 36 -10.30 7.20 -0.77
C GLY A 36 -9.10 7.07 -1.71
N ALA A 37 -7.92 7.58 -1.32
CA ALA A 37 -6.72 7.56 -2.16
C ALA A 37 -6.10 6.17 -2.37
N ILE A 38 -6.54 5.16 -1.62
CA ILE A 38 -6.01 3.79 -1.67
C ILE A 38 -7.18 2.84 -1.92
N SER A 39 -6.97 1.84 -2.79
CA SER A 39 -7.91 0.74 -3.05
C SER A 39 -7.18 -0.59 -3.11
N VAL A 40 -7.80 -1.65 -2.59
CA VAL A 40 -7.22 -3.00 -2.60
C VAL A 40 -7.88 -3.80 -3.71
N LEU A 41 -7.08 -4.22 -4.70
CA LEU A 41 -7.53 -5.15 -5.73
C LEU A 41 -7.35 -6.57 -5.19
N LEU A 42 -8.44 -7.34 -5.19
CA LEU A 42 -8.38 -8.78 -4.91
C LEU A 42 -8.25 -9.49 -6.26
N ASP A 43 -7.21 -10.30 -6.41
CA ASP A 43 -7.11 -11.24 -7.52
C ASP A 43 -8.15 -12.37 -7.31
N ASP A 44 -8.95 -12.66 -8.34
CA ASP A 44 -9.91 -13.79 -8.44
C ASP A 44 -9.18 -15.10 -8.75
#